data_AF-A0A8T0ZDT1-F1
#
_entry.id   AF-A0A8T0ZDT1-F1
#
_cell.length_a   1.000
_cell.length_b   1.000
_cell.length_c   1.000
_cell.angle_alpha   90.00
_cell.angle_beta   90.00
_cell.angle_gamma   90.00
#
_symmetry.space_group_name_H-M   'P 1'
#
loop_
_entity.id
_entity.type
_entity.pdbx_description
1 polymer ?
#
loop_
_entity_poly.entity_id
_entity_poly.type
_entity_poly.pdbx_seq_one_letter_code
_entity_poly.pdbx_strand_id
1 'polypeptide(L)'
;MVKPLSLLLLPVLALAQQQTGSNDVLLTMDVTIDGSLKNLQLLKGESFEDAAMSFARSNGLMAATDDAQVRAVIDQLSGLLKDKMQEVEAAQQQQTQPKDPLPSVQLSIPLTIDGYSGDLLKYETETPEAAVERFLYASGFSMDVMREVYPQLITLVNQKLEELQPPKKELFAFALSLDGREITVRHFEGGIPMDEAVETLRGIGVHDGEFMDRVAPQIANQIVNEINNRQPAPEQQQDQQVQEPPVTQQTPQRRELFSEPLTLNNRPAVMVHYEGSTARETALVGIVDGRMAAILEQEAQAQATAEQQQQQRQPLVTVPINLDDQRQANLDYFEGDDVEATVQRFLVGVGLGESEGFNNNVVQLSALLRERIAAIPQQQETQETTDSVQPTRPEPLFSIPVTLSGNVYNLEYFEGQEPYYVANSFCVEKHEIVRAELGVEFDGDQLLACQNVLLQSILKILEERQQPQAGEQQSGESAVESPAQPDTPVQAESKAPAQAEAETPADPRGLLLFTLDIDMGDGTSIKLPVHRNDNPQELASAFCTHHKLDQENVPALVDAMESQLKEL
;
A
#
# COMPACT_ATOMS: atom_id res chain seq x y z
N MET A 1 -8.09 -43.72 86.10
CA MET A 1 -7.81 -42.28 86.33
C MET A 1 -7.42 -41.67 85.00
N VAL A 2 -7.96 -40.48 84.67
CA VAL A 2 -7.48 -39.51 83.64
C VAL A 2 -7.39 -39.99 82.17
N LYS A 3 -7.51 -39.01 81.25
CA LYS A 3 -7.58 -39.05 79.76
C LYS A 3 -6.21 -38.61 79.15
N PRO A 4 -6.01 -38.50 77.81
CA PRO A 4 -6.37 -39.38 76.68
C PRO A 4 -5.22 -39.45 75.61
N LEU A 5 -5.57 -39.73 74.34
CA LEU A 5 -4.88 -39.38 73.08
C LEU A 5 -3.59 -40.13 72.66
N SER A 6 -3.73 -40.98 71.63
CA SER A 6 -3.28 -40.62 70.27
C SER A 6 -3.85 -41.59 69.23
N LEU A 7 -3.97 -41.15 67.98
CA LEU A 7 -4.65 -41.87 66.90
C LEU A 7 -3.80 -41.75 65.63
N LEU A 8 -3.43 -42.88 65.02
CA LEU A 8 -2.80 -42.91 63.69
C LEU A 8 -3.12 -44.25 63.01
N LEU A 9 -3.59 -44.17 61.77
CA LEU A 9 -3.98 -45.31 60.94
C LEU A 9 -3.66 -44.96 59.47
N LEU A 10 -2.89 -45.82 58.81
CA LEU A 10 -2.64 -45.75 57.37
C LEU A 10 -3.75 -46.52 56.63
N PRO A 11 -4.12 -46.12 55.40
CA PRO A 11 -3.43 -46.71 54.25
C PRO A 11 -3.14 -45.74 53.08
N VAL A 12 -2.39 -46.25 52.10
CA VAL A 12 -2.10 -45.59 50.81
C VAL A 12 -3.23 -45.85 49.81
N LEU A 13 -3.62 -44.85 49.02
CA LEU A 13 -4.23 -44.99 47.69
C LEU A 13 -4.06 -43.71 46.88
N ALA A 14 -4.13 -43.81 45.54
CA ALA A 14 -3.69 -42.77 44.63
C ALA A 14 -4.70 -41.62 44.43
N LEU A 15 -4.19 -40.39 44.28
CA LEU A 15 -4.91 -39.32 43.58
C LEU A 15 -4.57 -39.43 42.09
N ALA A 16 -5.60 -39.62 41.25
CA ALA A 16 -5.53 -39.33 39.83
C ALA A 16 -5.92 -37.85 39.58
N GLN A 17 -5.50 -37.31 38.44
CA GLN A 17 -5.55 -35.88 38.12
C GLN A 17 -6.96 -35.27 38.21
N GLN A 18 -7.01 -34.01 38.64
CA GLN A 18 -8.09 -33.09 38.31
C GLN A 18 -7.49 -31.75 37.84
N GLN A 19 -6.77 -31.79 36.71
CA GLN A 19 -6.37 -30.59 35.97
C GLN A 19 -7.52 -30.19 35.04
N THR A 20 -8.33 -29.22 35.44
CA THR A 20 -9.26 -28.54 34.54
C THR A 20 -8.47 -27.57 33.66
N GLY A 21 -7.85 -28.11 32.60
CA GLY A 21 -7.44 -27.28 31.46
C GLY A 21 -8.68 -26.68 30.81
N SER A 22 -8.55 -25.51 30.21
CA SER A 22 -9.54 -24.97 29.29
C SER A 22 -9.53 -25.84 28.03
N ASN A 23 -10.48 -26.79 27.96
CA ASN A 23 -10.65 -27.66 26.80
C ASN A 23 -11.05 -26.81 25.59
N ASP A 24 -10.07 -26.51 24.75
CA ASP A 24 -10.22 -25.72 23.53
C ASP A 24 -11.10 -26.50 22.52
N VAL A 25 -12.31 -26.01 22.27
CA VAL A 25 -13.33 -26.72 21.47
C VAL A 25 -13.14 -26.36 20.00
N LEU A 26 -12.64 -27.29 19.18
CA LEU A 26 -12.42 -27.06 17.75
C LEU A 26 -13.74 -27.00 16.97
N LEU A 27 -14.71 -27.83 17.36
CA LEU A 27 -15.97 -27.97 16.62
C LEU A 27 -17.11 -28.29 17.59
N THR A 28 -18.28 -27.70 17.35
CA THR A 28 -19.55 -28.06 17.99
C THR A 28 -20.63 -28.21 16.92
N MET A 29 -21.46 -29.24 17.02
CA MET A 29 -22.63 -29.45 16.16
C MET A 29 -23.83 -29.95 16.96
N ASP A 30 -25.03 -29.58 16.53
CA ASP A 30 -26.28 -30.13 17.06
C ASP A 30 -26.61 -31.49 16.45
N VAL A 31 -26.76 -32.52 17.29
CA VAL A 31 -27.22 -33.86 16.93
C VAL A 31 -28.54 -34.13 17.66
N THR A 32 -29.55 -34.67 16.97
CA THR A 32 -30.83 -35.03 17.60
C THR A 32 -30.79 -36.46 18.13
N ILE A 33 -30.94 -36.64 19.44
CA ILE A 33 -31.13 -37.94 20.10
C ILE A 33 -32.51 -37.94 20.74
N ASP A 34 -33.36 -38.94 20.41
CA ASP A 34 -34.70 -39.12 20.98
C ASP A 34 -35.58 -37.85 20.98
N GLY A 35 -35.45 -37.03 19.91
CA GLY A 35 -36.15 -35.75 19.76
C GLY A 35 -35.57 -34.58 20.55
N SER A 36 -34.47 -34.78 21.28
CA SER A 36 -33.72 -33.73 21.98
C SER A 36 -32.46 -33.35 21.20
N LEU A 37 -32.23 -32.05 21.02
CA LEU A 37 -30.96 -31.54 20.48
C LEU A 37 -29.85 -31.67 21.54
N LYS A 38 -28.66 -32.09 21.09
CA LYS A 38 -27.48 -32.36 21.90
C LYS A 38 -26.22 -31.91 21.16
N ASN A 39 -25.39 -31.11 21.81
CA ASN A 39 -24.11 -30.69 21.27
C ASN A 39 -23.10 -31.84 21.26
N LEU A 40 -22.74 -32.32 20.07
CA LEU A 40 -21.54 -33.13 19.84
C LEU A 40 -20.37 -32.18 19.65
N GLN A 41 -19.35 -32.32 20.50
CA GLN A 41 -18.18 -31.46 20.53
C GLN A 41 -16.92 -32.27 20.23
N LEU A 42 -15.95 -31.63 19.58
CA LEU A 42 -14.61 -32.17 19.33
C LEU A 42 -13.58 -31.23 19.95
N LEU A 43 -12.74 -31.77 20.83
CA LEU A 43 -11.71 -31.00 21.53
C LEU A 43 -10.38 -31.01 20.78
N LYS A 44 -9.54 -30.02 21.05
CA LYS A 44 -8.23 -29.86 20.41
C LYS A 44 -7.27 -31.01 20.75
N GLY A 45 -6.99 -31.85 19.76
CA GLY A 45 -6.18 -33.07 19.90
C GLY A 45 -6.97 -34.33 20.28
N GLU A 46 -8.31 -34.25 20.41
CA GLU A 46 -9.18 -35.41 20.52
C GLU A 46 -9.41 -36.04 19.14
N SER A 47 -9.58 -37.37 19.06
CA SER A 47 -9.92 -38.02 17.79
C SER A 47 -11.42 -37.98 17.52
N PHE A 48 -11.84 -38.04 16.26
CA PHE A 48 -13.26 -38.12 15.90
C PHE A 48 -13.97 -39.33 16.54
N GLU A 49 -13.25 -40.44 16.74
CA GLU A 49 -13.75 -41.66 17.39
C GLU A 49 -13.88 -41.48 18.92
N ASP A 50 -12.92 -40.82 19.57
CA ASP A 50 -12.96 -40.51 21.00
C ASP A 50 -14.09 -39.52 21.34
N ALA A 51 -14.23 -38.45 20.55
CA ALA A 51 -15.31 -37.47 20.70
C ALA A 51 -16.69 -38.11 20.53
N ALA A 52 -16.87 -38.92 19.49
CA ALA A 52 -18.08 -39.72 19.27
C ALA A 52 -18.36 -40.68 20.43
N MET A 53 -17.34 -41.38 20.94
CA MET A 53 -17.46 -42.29 22.08
C MET A 53 -17.80 -41.56 23.39
N SER A 54 -17.20 -40.38 23.61
CA SER A 54 -17.43 -39.50 24.76
C SER A 54 -18.88 -38.99 24.79
N PHE A 55 -19.37 -38.51 23.65
CA PHE A 55 -20.75 -38.07 23.46
C PHE A 55 -21.78 -39.20 23.56
N ALA A 56 -21.49 -40.38 22.98
CA ALA A 56 -22.35 -41.56 23.10
C ALA A 56 -22.40 -42.11 24.55
N ARG A 57 -21.31 -41.94 25.31
CA ARG A 57 -21.25 -42.28 26.74
C ARG A 57 -22.04 -41.29 27.59
N SER A 58 -21.88 -39.98 27.36
CA SER A 58 -22.55 -38.94 28.15
C SER A 58 -24.07 -38.86 27.91
N ASN A 59 -24.54 -39.22 26.71
CA ASN A 59 -25.97 -39.30 26.37
C ASN A 59 -26.58 -40.71 26.58
N GLY A 60 -25.83 -41.67 27.12
CA GLY A 60 -26.36 -43.00 27.48
C GLY A 60 -26.60 -43.97 26.31
N LEU A 61 -26.18 -43.63 25.08
CA LEU A 61 -26.29 -44.51 23.90
C LEU A 61 -25.49 -45.83 24.09
N MET A 62 -24.47 -45.80 24.94
CA MET A 62 -23.68 -46.96 25.41
C MET A 62 -24.48 -47.96 26.28
N ALA A 63 -25.76 -47.70 26.60
CA ALA A 63 -26.58 -48.60 27.41
C ALA A 63 -27.23 -49.76 26.62
N ALA A 64 -27.12 -49.76 25.29
CA ALA A 64 -27.56 -50.87 24.46
C ALA A 64 -26.71 -52.12 24.72
N THR A 65 -27.34 -53.30 24.80
CA THR A 65 -26.66 -54.58 25.09
C THR A 65 -26.02 -55.24 23.86
N ASP A 66 -25.85 -54.48 22.77
CA ASP A 66 -25.33 -54.96 21.49
C ASP A 66 -24.15 -54.08 21.06
N ASP A 67 -22.94 -54.60 21.26
CA ASP A 67 -21.68 -53.93 20.91
C ASP A 67 -21.62 -53.51 19.43
N ALA A 68 -22.32 -54.22 18.52
CA ALA A 68 -22.34 -53.89 17.10
C ALA A 68 -23.18 -52.63 16.82
N GLN A 69 -24.29 -52.43 17.54
CA GLN A 69 -25.10 -51.21 17.46
C GLN A 69 -24.36 -50.02 18.08
N VAL A 70 -23.72 -50.22 19.24
CA VAL A 70 -22.89 -49.20 19.88
C VAL A 70 -21.76 -48.75 18.94
N ARG A 71 -21.08 -49.69 18.28
CA ARG A 71 -20.02 -49.37 17.32
C ARG A 71 -20.55 -48.62 16.09
N ALA A 72 -21.65 -49.06 15.48
CA ALA A 72 -22.24 -48.39 14.32
C ALA A 72 -22.65 -46.93 14.63
N VAL A 73 -23.10 -46.65 15.87
CA VAL A 73 -23.41 -45.28 16.32
C VAL A 73 -22.14 -44.44 16.47
N ILE A 74 -21.04 -44.98 17.00
CA ILE A 74 -19.74 -44.28 17.07
C ILE A 74 -19.23 -43.97 15.65
N ASP A 75 -19.25 -44.96 14.76
CA ASP A 75 -18.79 -44.83 13.36
C ASP A 75 -19.62 -43.78 12.58
N GLN A 76 -20.92 -43.65 12.87
CA GLN A 76 -21.79 -42.62 12.29
C GLN A 76 -21.48 -41.20 12.83
N LEU A 77 -21.26 -41.08 14.15
CA LEU A 77 -20.98 -39.79 14.80
C LEU A 77 -19.59 -39.26 14.45
N SER A 78 -18.59 -40.13 14.32
CA SER A 78 -17.24 -39.75 13.89
C SER A 78 -17.22 -39.35 12.40
N GLY A 79 -18.04 -40.00 11.56
CA GLY A 79 -18.29 -39.58 10.18
C GLY A 79 -18.84 -38.15 10.09
N LEU A 80 -19.92 -37.85 10.83
CA LEU A 80 -20.51 -36.50 10.87
C LEU A 80 -19.50 -35.43 11.30
N LEU A 81 -18.73 -35.69 12.36
CA LEU A 81 -17.66 -34.78 12.82
C LEU A 81 -16.61 -34.52 11.72
N LYS A 82 -16.22 -35.55 10.97
CA LYS A 82 -15.24 -35.44 9.89
C LYS A 82 -15.78 -34.63 8.71
N ASP A 83 -16.99 -34.92 8.27
CA ASP A 83 -17.65 -34.20 7.17
C ASP A 83 -17.80 -32.70 7.51
N LYS A 84 -18.19 -32.40 8.75
CA LYS A 84 -18.33 -31.02 9.24
C LYS A 84 -16.99 -30.32 9.45
N MET A 85 -15.94 -31.03 9.88
CA MET A 85 -14.58 -30.45 9.94
C MET A 85 -14.12 -30.06 8.53
N GLN A 86 -14.33 -30.91 7.54
CA GLN A 86 -13.98 -30.60 6.14
C GLN A 86 -14.79 -29.42 5.58
N GLU A 87 -16.07 -29.27 5.98
CA GLU A 87 -16.88 -28.08 5.67
C GLU A 87 -16.30 -26.80 6.30
N VAL A 88 -15.85 -26.86 7.56
CA VAL A 88 -15.24 -25.72 8.27
C VAL A 88 -13.86 -25.37 7.72
N GLU A 89 -13.02 -26.35 7.38
CA GLU A 89 -11.74 -26.12 6.70
C GLU A 89 -11.95 -25.44 5.33
N ALA A 90 -12.93 -25.89 4.54
CA ALA A 90 -13.28 -25.27 3.27
C ALA A 90 -13.83 -23.84 3.44
N ALA A 91 -14.61 -23.57 4.49
CA ALA A 91 -15.09 -22.23 4.80
C ALA A 91 -13.96 -21.29 5.29
N GLN A 92 -13.03 -21.79 6.11
CA GLN A 92 -11.87 -21.01 6.57
C GLN A 92 -10.93 -20.67 5.41
N GLN A 93 -10.73 -21.56 4.44
CA GLN A 93 -9.98 -21.27 3.20
C GLN A 93 -10.63 -20.17 2.34
N GLN A 94 -11.94 -19.93 2.47
CA GLN A 94 -12.65 -18.82 1.83
C GLN A 94 -12.62 -17.52 2.64
N GLN A 95 -12.21 -17.56 3.92
CA GLN A 95 -12.14 -16.40 4.82
C GLN A 95 -10.70 -15.92 5.10
N THR A 96 -9.68 -16.72 4.79
CA THR A 96 -8.26 -16.35 4.99
C THR A 96 -7.56 -15.84 3.72
N GLN A 97 -8.26 -15.71 2.59
CA GLN A 97 -7.82 -14.77 1.57
C GLN A 97 -8.10 -13.34 2.08
N PRO A 98 -7.13 -12.40 2.01
CA PRO A 98 -7.43 -11.01 2.26
C PRO A 98 -8.53 -10.57 1.29
N LYS A 99 -9.44 -9.71 1.77
CA LYS A 99 -10.56 -9.21 0.97
C LYS A 99 -10.06 -8.11 0.03
N ASP A 100 -9.22 -8.49 -0.92
CA ASP A 100 -8.72 -7.61 -1.98
C ASP A 100 -9.92 -6.88 -2.63
N PRO A 101 -9.81 -5.56 -2.87
CA PRO A 101 -10.92 -4.79 -3.41
C PRO A 101 -11.36 -5.40 -4.75
N LEU A 102 -12.64 -5.76 -4.85
CA LEU A 102 -13.21 -6.36 -6.05
C LEU A 102 -12.81 -5.52 -7.28
N PRO A 103 -12.08 -6.10 -8.26
CA PRO A 103 -11.40 -5.29 -9.25
C PRO A 103 -12.39 -4.48 -10.08
N SER A 104 -12.05 -3.21 -10.29
CA SER A 104 -12.82 -2.25 -11.06
C SER A 104 -13.04 -2.75 -12.49
N VAL A 105 -14.31 -2.85 -12.91
CA VAL A 105 -14.66 -3.17 -14.30
C VAL A 105 -14.43 -1.93 -15.14
N GLN A 106 -13.39 -1.93 -15.97
CA GLN A 106 -13.04 -0.82 -16.86
C GLN A 106 -13.88 -0.83 -18.14
N LEU A 107 -14.27 -2.02 -18.61
CA LEU A 107 -15.04 -2.22 -19.84
C LEU A 107 -15.93 -3.48 -19.71
N SER A 108 -17.13 -3.41 -20.28
CA SER A 108 -18.03 -4.54 -20.46
C SER A 108 -18.56 -4.55 -21.89
N ILE A 109 -18.48 -5.69 -22.57
CA ILE A 109 -19.01 -5.89 -23.93
C ILE A 109 -19.99 -7.07 -23.90
N PRO A 110 -21.30 -6.87 -24.13
CA PRO A 110 -22.25 -7.96 -24.28
C PRO A 110 -22.01 -8.68 -25.60
N LEU A 111 -21.66 -9.97 -25.54
CA LEU A 111 -21.37 -10.80 -26.70
C LEU A 111 -22.40 -11.92 -26.89
N THR A 112 -22.51 -12.43 -28.11
CA THR A 112 -23.26 -13.66 -28.41
C THR A 112 -22.58 -14.40 -29.55
N ILE A 113 -22.12 -15.62 -29.27
CA ILE A 113 -21.27 -16.45 -30.13
C ILE A 113 -21.82 -17.88 -30.05
N ASP A 114 -22.17 -18.49 -31.19
CA ASP A 114 -22.71 -19.85 -31.32
C ASP A 114 -23.86 -20.22 -30.36
N GLY A 115 -24.65 -19.23 -29.93
CA GLY A 115 -25.79 -19.39 -29.03
C GLY A 115 -25.46 -19.29 -27.53
N TYR A 116 -24.19 -19.15 -27.18
CA TYR A 116 -23.78 -18.61 -25.87
C TYR A 116 -23.94 -17.09 -25.87
N SER A 117 -24.47 -16.52 -24.79
CA SER A 117 -24.57 -15.08 -24.56
C SER A 117 -24.01 -14.73 -23.19
N GLY A 118 -23.17 -13.72 -23.12
CA GLY A 118 -22.55 -13.26 -21.87
C GLY A 118 -21.63 -12.06 -22.09
N ASP A 119 -21.25 -11.40 -20.99
CA ASP A 119 -20.47 -10.17 -21.05
C ASP A 119 -18.96 -10.46 -20.96
N LEU A 120 -18.20 -9.92 -21.92
CA LEU A 120 -16.75 -9.82 -21.81
C LEU A 120 -16.43 -8.60 -20.96
N LEU A 121 -16.17 -8.85 -19.68
CA LEU A 121 -15.65 -7.87 -18.73
C LEU A 121 -14.13 -7.78 -18.85
N LYS A 122 -13.57 -6.58 -18.83
CA LYS A 122 -12.12 -6.32 -18.68
C LYS A 122 -11.92 -5.50 -17.40
N TYR A 123 -11.12 -6.02 -16.48
CA TYR A 123 -10.81 -5.35 -15.22
C TYR A 123 -9.64 -4.37 -15.36
N GLU A 124 -9.58 -3.33 -14.55
CA GLU A 124 -8.59 -2.24 -14.68
C GLU A 124 -7.14 -2.75 -14.69
N THR A 125 -6.80 -3.67 -13.76
CA THR A 125 -5.48 -4.32 -13.63
C THR A 125 -5.21 -5.47 -14.61
N GLU A 126 -6.20 -5.88 -15.40
CA GLU A 126 -6.12 -7.02 -16.32
C GLU A 126 -5.70 -6.58 -17.73
N THR A 127 -5.05 -7.45 -18.51
CA THR A 127 -4.75 -7.16 -19.93
C THR A 127 -5.95 -7.51 -20.83
N PRO A 128 -6.07 -6.90 -22.03
CA PRO A 128 -7.05 -7.33 -23.04
C PRO A 128 -6.99 -8.84 -23.32
N GLU A 129 -5.79 -9.41 -23.35
CA GLU A 129 -5.51 -10.83 -23.53
C GLU A 129 -6.14 -11.67 -22.42
N ALA A 130 -5.83 -11.37 -21.16
CA ALA A 130 -6.35 -12.11 -20.01
C ALA A 130 -7.88 -12.02 -19.90
N ALA A 131 -8.47 -10.84 -20.19
CA ALA A 131 -9.92 -10.65 -20.22
C ALA A 131 -10.60 -11.53 -21.28
N VAL A 132 -10.02 -11.61 -22.49
CA VAL A 132 -10.51 -12.46 -23.59
C VAL A 132 -10.33 -13.94 -23.28
N GLU A 133 -9.16 -14.36 -22.77
CA GLU A 133 -8.93 -15.75 -22.36
C GLU A 133 -9.92 -16.19 -21.28
N ARG A 134 -10.06 -15.41 -20.20
CA ARG A 134 -11.01 -15.69 -19.11
C ARG A 134 -12.44 -15.80 -19.59
N PHE A 135 -12.88 -14.91 -20.50
CA PHE A 135 -14.19 -14.99 -21.13
C PHE A 135 -14.37 -16.28 -21.95
N LEU A 136 -13.41 -16.62 -22.80
CA LEU A 136 -13.50 -17.81 -23.66
C LEU A 136 -13.50 -19.13 -22.86
N TYR A 137 -12.63 -19.24 -21.84
CA TYR A 137 -12.61 -20.40 -20.94
C TYR A 137 -13.92 -20.52 -20.13
N ALA A 138 -14.45 -19.41 -19.60
CA ALA A 138 -15.72 -19.42 -18.87
C ALA A 138 -16.93 -19.78 -19.76
N SER A 139 -16.86 -19.45 -21.06
CA SER A 139 -17.91 -19.76 -22.04
C SER A 139 -17.97 -21.23 -22.46
N GLY A 140 -16.93 -22.03 -22.15
CA GLY A 140 -16.89 -23.46 -22.47
C GLY A 140 -16.77 -23.79 -23.96
N PHE A 141 -16.25 -22.87 -24.78
CA PHE A 141 -16.06 -23.10 -26.22
C PHE A 141 -15.01 -24.18 -26.52
N SER A 142 -15.07 -24.75 -27.72
CA SER A 142 -14.04 -25.68 -28.19
C SER A 142 -12.74 -24.96 -28.55
N MET A 143 -11.59 -25.65 -28.46
CA MET A 143 -10.27 -25.09 -28.79
C MET A 143 -10.18 -24.48 -30.20
N ASP A 144 -10.92 -25.05 -31.17
CA ASP A 144 -10.92 -24.55 -32.55
C ASP A 144 -11.72 -23.24 -32.68
N VAL A 145 -12.90 -23.16 -32.04
CA VAL A 145 -13.69 -21.92 -31.96
C VAL A 145 -12.91 -20.83 -31.20
N MET A 146 -12.29 -21.17 -30.07
CA MET A 146 -11.46 -20.22 -29.32
C MET A 146 -10.30 -19.69 -30.18
N ARG A 147 -9.63 -20.53 -30.97
CA ARG A 147 -8.55 -20.10 -31.88
C ARG A 147 -9.04 -19.16 -33.00
N GLU A 148 -10.24 -19.38 -33.54
CA GLU A 148 -10.83 -18.53 -34.57
C GLU A 148 -11.33 -17.18 -34.02
N VAL A 149 -11.92 -17.20 -32.83
CA VAL A 149 -12.59 -16.04 -32.20
C VAL A 149 -11.63 -15.14 -31.44
N TYR A 150 -10.59 -15.68 -30.80
CA TYR A 150 -9.63 -14.93 -29.97
C TYR A 150 -9.10 -13.63 -30.61
N PRO A 151 -8.46 -13.63 -31.80
CA PRO A 151 -7.92 -12.40 -32.38
C PRO A 151 -8.99 -11.37 -32.72
N GLN A 152 -10.23 -11.80 -32.97
CA GLN A 152 -11.36 -10.91 -33.26
C GLN A 152 -11.82 -10.20 -31.97
N LEU A 153 -11.86 -10.91 -30.84
CA LEU A 153 -12.20 -10.34 -29.54
C LEU A 153 -11.11 -9.41 -29.00
N ILE A 154 -9.82 -9.74 -29.16
CA ILE A 154 -8.71 -8.83 -28.83
C ILE A 154 -8.84 -7.51 -29.60
N THR A 155 -9.10 -7.59 -30.91
CA THR A 155 -9.32 -6.40 -31.76
C THR A 155 -10.50 -5.57 -31.25
N LEU A 156 -11.62 -6.22 -30.92
CA LEU A 156 -12.83 -5.56 -30.42
C LEU A 156 -12.66 -4.92 -29.03
N VAL A 157 -11.95 -5.58 -28.11
CA VAL A 157 -11.62 -5.05 -26.78
C VAL A 157 -10.73 -3.83 -26.90
N ASN A 158 -9.67 -3.90 -27.71
CA ASN A 158 -8.76 -2.76 -27.91
C ASN A 158 -9.48 -1.57 -28.57
N GLN A 159 -10.30 -1.80 -29.61
CA GLN A 159 -11.13 -0.75 -30.19
C GLN A 159 -12.10 -0.13 -29.16
N LYS A 160 -12.68 -0.94 -28.26
CA LYS A 160 -13.60 -0.44 -27.23
C LYS A 160 -12.90 0.28 -26.08
N LEU A 161 -11.66 -0.06 -25.76
CA LEU A 161 -10.81 0.73 -24.84
C LEU A 161 -10.42 2.07 -25.48
N GLU A 162 -10.10 2.08 -26.77
CA GLU A 162 -9.82 3.31 -27.54
C GLU A 162 -11.05 4.24 -27.61
N GLU A 163 -12.25 3.69 -27.89
CA GLU A 163 -13.52 4.43 -27.85
C GLU A 163 -13.89 4.98 -26.44
N LEU A 164 -13.33 4.40 -25.37
CA LEU A 164 -13.55 4.84 -23.99
C LEU A 164 -12.50 5.85 -23.49
N GLN A 165 -11.38 6.03 -24.19
CA GLN A 165 -10.45 7.10 -23.83
C GLN A 165 -11.14 8.46 -24.06
N PRO A 166 -10.98 9.44 -23.13
CA PRO A 166 -11.48 10.78 -23.38
C PRO A 166 -10.83 11.31 -24.66
N PRO A 167 -11.58 11.99 -25.56
CA PRO A 167 -11.07 12.37 -26.86
C PRO A 167 -9.86 13.29 -26.70
N LYS A 168 -8.67 12.77 -27.04
CA LYS A 168 -7.40 13.47 -26.83
C LYS A 168 -7.45 14.82 -27.53
N LYS A 169 -7.11 15.87 -26.80
CA LYS A 169 -7.16 17.25 -27.29
C LYS A 169 -6.06 17.45 -28.33
N GLU A 170 -6.45 17.71 -29.58
CA GLU A 170 -5.51 18.08 -30.65
C GLU A 170 -4.83 19.41 -30.27
N LEU A 171 -3.52 19.38 -30.07
CA LEU A 171 -2.72 20.56 -29.75
C LEU A 171 -2.36 21.34 -31.01
N PHE A 172 -2.02 20.61 -32.08
CA PHE A 172 -1.85 21.17 -33.41
C PHE A 172 -1.89 20.07 -34.49
N ALA A 173 -2.09 20.50 -35.73
CA ALA A 173 -1.89 19.69 -36.93
C ALA A 173 -1.06 20.46 -37.96
N PHE A 174 -0.32 19.74 -38.80
CA PHE A 174 0.47 20.32 -39.90
C PHE A 174 0.44 19.43 -41.14
N ALA A 175 0.68 20.04 -42.30
CA ALA A 175 0.79 19.33 -43.57
C ALA A 175 2.24 18.91 -43.84
N LEU A 176 2.46 17.66 -44.22
CA LEU A 176 3.74 17.11 -44.66
C LEU A 176 3.59 16.52 -46.06
N SER A 177 4.61 16.63 -46.91
CA SER A 177 4.58 16.06 -48.27
C SER A 177 5.38 14.76 -48.31
N LEU A 178 4.70 13.64 -48.53
CA LEU A 178 5.28 12.30 -48.62
C LEU A 178 5.00 11.73 -50.00
N ASP A 179 6.04 11.42 -50.77
CA ASP A 179 5.97 10.96 -52.18
C ASP A 179 5.06 11.81 -53.08
N GLY A 180 5.01 13.13 -52.83
CA GLY A 180 4.19 14.09 -53.56
C GLY A 180 2.71 14.08 -53.20
N ARG A 181 2.31 13.37 -52.13
CA ARG A 181 1.01 13.46 -51.48
C ARG A 181 1.11 14.33 -50.23
N GLU A 182 0.16 15.24 -50.06
CA GLU A 182 0.02 16.01 -48.83
C GLU A 182 -0.71 15.16 -47.79
N ILE A 183 -0.11 15.00 -46.60
CA ILE A 183 -0.65 14.23 -45.48
C ILE A 183 -0.75 15.14 -44.25
N THR A 184 -1.82 15.02 -43.47
CA THR A 184 -2.01 15.81 -42.25
C THR A 184 -1.52 15.01 -41.05
N VAL A 185 -0.41 15.46 -40.47
CA VAL A 185 0.11 14.98 -39.20
C VAL A 185 -0.61 15.72 -38.08
N ARG A 186 -1.02 15.02 -37.01
CA ARG A 186 -1.66 15.59 -35.83
C ARG A 186 -0.82 15.28 -34.59
N HIS A 187 -0.83 16.18 -33.61
CA HIS A 187 -0.25 15.97 -32.30
C HIS A 187 -1.29 16.25 -31.21
N PHE A 188 -1.38 15.36 -30.23
CA PHE A 188 -2.38 15.36 -29.17
C PHE A 188 -1.77 15.56 -27.78
N GLU A 189 -2.57 16.06 -26.85
CA GLU A 189 -2.18 16.24 -25.45
C GLU A 189 -1.81 14.88 -24.81
N GLY A 190 -0.54 14.73 -24.41
CA GLY A 190 0.01 13.47 -23.92
C GLY A 190 0.37 12.42 -25.00
N GLY A 191 0.33 12.78 -26.28
CA GLY A 191 0.70 11.89 -27.39
C GLY A 191 2.20 11.67 -27.52
N ILE A 192 2.61 10.42 -27.82
CA ILE A 192 4.00 10.07 -28.12
C ILE A 192 4.24 10.30 -29.63
N PRO A 193 5.19 11.18 -30.03
CA PRO A 193 5.40 11.55 -31.43
C PRO A 193 5.70 10.38 -32.39
N MET A 194 6.27 9.28 -31.88
CA MET A 194 6.54 8.07 -32.68
C MET A 194 5.26 7.29 -32.99
N ASP A 195 4.36 7.16 -32.02
CA ASP A 195 3.09 6.45 -32.19
C ASP A 195 2.15 7.25 -33.11
N GLU A 196 2.07 8.56 -32.93
CA GLU A 196 1.30 9.47 -33.80
C GLU A 196 1.82 9.45 -35.25
N ALA A 197 3.13 9.31 -35.44
CA ALA A 197 3.74 9.14 -36.77
C ALA A 197 3.35 7.80 -37.41
N VAL A 198 3.39 6.70 -36.64
CA VAL A 198 2.95 5.36 -37.06
C VAL A 198 1.45 5.34 -37.37
N GLU A 199 0.63 6.00 -36.55
CA GLU A 199 -0.82 6.13 -36.73
C GLU A 199 -1.15 6.96 -37.97
N THR A 200 -0.48 8.10 -38.17
CA THR A 200 -0.63 8.93 -39.38
C THR A 200 -0.33 8.13 -40.65
N LEU A 201 0.73 7.31 -40.63
CA LEU A 201 1.07 6.42 -41.74
C LEU A 201 0.00 5.33 -41.97
N ARG A 202 -0.53 4.70 -40.91
CA ARG A 202 -1.65 3.75 -41.03
C ARG A 202 -2.90 4.41 -41.60
N GLY A 203 -3.22 5.63 -41.17
CA GLY A 203 -4.38 6.41 -41.62
C GLY A 203 -4.38 6.78 -43.10
N ILE A 204 -3.19 6.89 -43.73
CA ILE A 204 -3.05 7.08 -45.19
C ILE A 204 -2.93 5.76 -45.96
N GLY A 205 -3.09 4.61 -45.30
CA GLY A 205 -3.04 3.27 -45.91
C GLY A 205 -1.63 2.70 -46.09
N VAL A 206 -0.62 3.20 -45.36
CA VAL A 206 0.73 2.62 -45.33
C VAL A 206 0.78 1.53 -44.26
N HIS A 207 1.10 0.30 -44.69
CA HIS A 207 1.18 -0.89 -43.83
C HIS A 207 2.46 -1.70 -44.07
N ASP A 208 3.40 -1.18 -44.88
CA ASP A 208 4.71 -1.80 -45.13
C ASP A 208 5.68 -1.43 -44.00
N GLY A 209 6.05 -2.42 -43.19
CA GLY A 209 6.93 -2.23 -42.03
C GLY A 209 8.27 -1.59 -42.41
N GLU A 210 8.94 -2.05 -43.47
CA GLU A 210 10.22 -1.47 -43.87
C GLU A 210 10.09 0.00 -44.26
N PHE A 211 8.95 0.43 -44.81
CA PHE A 211 8.68 1.84 -45.12
C PHE A 211 8.36 2.63 -43.84
N MET A 212 7.53 2.08 -42.94
CA MET A 212 7.17 2.71 -41.68
C MET A 212 8.40 2.95 -40.80
N ASP A 213 9.28 1.96 -40.64
CA ASP A 213 10.52 2.07 -39.85
C ASP A 213 11.47 3.16 -40.35
N ARG A 214 11.43 3.48 -41.66
CA ARG A 214 12.24 4.55 -42.27
C ARG A 214 11.60 5.93 -42.20
N VAL A 215 10.26 6.01 -42.18
CA VAL A 215 9.51 7.27 -42.34
C VAL A 215 8.89 7.76 -41.02
N ALA A 216 8.43 6.87 -40.15
CA ALA A 216 7.87 7.25 -38.85
C ALA A 216 8.87 8.07 -37.99
N PRO A 217 10.18 7.72 -37.89
CA PRO A 217 11.14 8.58 -37.19
C PRO A 217 11.27 9.98 -37.79
N GLN A 218 11.06 10.16 -39.11
CA GLN A 218 11.15 11.47 -39.75
C GLN A 218 9.93 12.34 -39.41
N ILE A 219 8.74 11.74 -39.42
CA ILE A 219 7.49 12.41 -39.00
C ILE A 219 7.53 12.73 -37.50
N ALA A 220 7.99 11.79 -36.66
CA ALA A 220 8.15 11.99 -35.22
C ALA A 220 9.10 13.14 -34.87
N ASN A 221 10.27 13.21 -35.53
CA ASN A 221 11.19 14.36 -35.40
C ASN A 221 10.53 15.68 -35.85
N GLN A 222 9.67 15.66 -36.88
CA GLN A 222 8.94 16.86 -37.31
C GLN A 222 7.86 17.29 -36.31
N ILE A 223 7.18 16.35 -35.65
CA ILE A 223 6.27 16.63 -34.52
C ILE A 223 7.06 17.27 -33.37
N VAL A 224 8.19 16.68 -32.95
CA VAL A 224 9.06 17.24 -31.89
C VAL A 224 9.56 18.64 -32.23
N ASN A 225 9.93 18.90 -33.49
CA ASN A 225 10.29 20.25 -33.95
C ASN A 225 9.12 21.23 -33.84
N GLU A 226 7.90 20.83 -34.20
CA GLU A 226 6.71 21.68 -34.03
C GLU A 226 6.35 21.90 -32.55
N ILE A 227 6.52 20.91 -31.67
CA ILE A 227 6.39 21.09 -30.20
C ILE A 227 7.37 22.17 -29.74
N ASN A 228 8.66 22.03 -30.06
CA ASN A 228 9.71 22.96 -29.64
C ASN A 228 9.52 24.37 -30.23
N ASN A 229 8.97 24.49 -31.44
CA ASN A 229 8.63 25.78 -32.08
C ASN A 229 7.37 26.44 -31.49
N ARG A 230 6.50 25.68 -30.82
CA ARG A 230 5.19 26.14 -30.30
C ARG A 230 5.13 26.27 -28.78
N GLN A 231 6.06 25.66 -28.04
CA GLN A 231 6.26 25.98 -26.64
C GLN A 231 6.50 27.49 -26.50
N PRO A 232 5.68 28.23 -25.73
CA PRO A 232 5.94 29.64 -25.50
C PRO A 232 7.30 29.76 -24.80
N ALA A 233 8.18 30.62 -25.32
CA ALA A 233 9.44 30.90 -24.66
C ALA A 233 9.15 31.33 -23.21
N PRO A 234 9.78 30.71 -22.20
CA PRO A 234 9.40 30.91 -20.81
C PRO A 234 9.49 32.39 -20.46
N GLU A 235 8.39 32.96 -19.98
CA GLU A 235 8.28 34.39 -19.71
C GLU A 235 9.32 34.77 -18.66
N GLN A 236 10.40 35.43 -19.10
CA GLN A 236 11.36 36.00 -18.18
C GLN A 236 10.67 37.14 -17.43
N GLN A 237 10.25 36.86 -16.20
CA GLN A 237 9.77 37.82 -15.22
C GLN A 237 10.89 38.80 -14.87
N GLN A 238 11.16 39.76 -15.76
CA GLN A 238 11.97 40.92 -15.47
C GLN A 238 11.06 42.01 -14.90
N ASP A 239 11.14 42.21 -13.59
CA ASP A 239 10.57 43.36 -12.90
C ASP A 239 11.11 44.67 -13.49
N GLN A 240 10.38 45.27 -14.43
CA GLN A 240 10.55 46.67 -14.83
C GLN A 240 9.21 47.40 -14.76
N GLN A 241 8.98 48.02 -13.60
CA GLN A 241 7.94 49.01 -13.41
C GLN A 241 8.17 50.23 -14.33
N VAL A 242 7.43 50.31 -15.43
CA VAL A 242 7.32 51.51 -16.27
C VAL A 242 5.84 51.84 -16.45
N GLN A 243 5.50 53.13 -16.33
CA GLN A 243 4.12 53.61 -16.29
C GLN A 243 3.60 53.98 -17.69
N GLU A 244 2.34 53.60 -17.95
CA GLU A 244 1.47 54.07 -19.05
C GLU A 244 1.90 53.75 -20.51
N PRO A 245 0.99 53.81 -21.51
CA PRO A 245 -0.47 53.88 -21.48
C PRO A 245 -1.15 52.59 -22.01
N PRO A 246 -2.48 52.41 -21.86
CA PRO A 246 -3.15 51.18 -22.27
C PRO A 246 -3.26 51.01 -23.80
N VAL A 247 -2.77 49.90 -24.33
CA VAL A 247 -3.07 49.41 -25.69
C VAL A 247 -3.84 48.10 -25.55
N THR A 248 -5.12 48.12 -25.90
CA THR A 248 -5.98 46.93 -25.90
C THR A 248 -5.57 45.96 -26.99
N GLN A 249 -4.85 44.90 -26.62
CA GLN A 249 -4.73 43.71 -27.47
C GLN A 249 -6.11 43.07 -27.59
N GLN A 250 -6.78 43.32 -28.71
CA GLN A 250 -8.00 42.63 -29.06
C GLN A 250 -7.65 41.20 -29.47
N THR A 251 -7.95 40.22 -28.60
CA THR A 251 -8.46 38.94 -29.10
C THR A 251 -9.60 39.23 -30.09
N PRO A 252 -9.78 38.41 -31.14
CA PRO A 252 -10.82 38.64 -32.14
C PRO A 252 -12.21 38.41 -31.52
N GLN A 253 -12.73 39.44 -30.84
CA GLN A 253 -14.03 39.43 -30.21
C GLN A 253 -15.07 39.21 -31.30
N ARG A 254 -15.64 38.00 -31.33
CA ARG A 254 -16.82 37.70 -32.15
C ARG A 254 -17.87 38.73 -31.77
N ARG A 255 -18.48 39.35 -32.76
CA ARG A 255 -19.40 40.46 -32.52
C ARG A 255 -20.67 39.94 -31.84
N GLU A 256 -21.03 40.52 -30.70
CA GLU A 256 -22.34 40.26 -30.09
C GLU A 256 -23.43 40.81 -31.00
N LEU A 257 -24.35 39.94 -31.42
CA LEU A 257 -25.52 40.30 -32.23
C LEU A 257 -26.69 40.68 -31.33
N PHE A 258 -26.89 39.95 -30.24
CA PHE A 258 -27.81 40.29 -29.16
C PHE A 258 -27.44 39.54 -27.87
N SER A 259 -27.90 40.07 -26.74
CA SER A 259 -27.89 39.39 -25.44
C SER A 259 -29.28 39.51 -24.80
N GLU A 260 -29.77 38.41 -24.23
CA GLU A 260 -31.12 38.31 -23.68
C GLU A 260 -31.08 37.75 -22.24
N PRO A 261 -31.65 38.45 -21.24
CA PRO A 261 -31.67 37.97 -19.86
C PRO A 261 -32.72 36.87 -19.69
N LEU A 262 -32.27 35.70 -19.28
CA LEU A 262 -33.08 34.52 -19.01
C LEU A 262 -33.18 34.26 -17.50
N THR A 263 -34.08 33.37 -17.09
CA THR A 263 -34.10 32.82 -15.73
C THR A 263 -34.13 31.30 -15.81
N LEU A 264 -33.03 30.66 -15.43
CA LEU A 264 -32.86 29.21 -15.44
C LEU A 264 -32.81 28.72 -13.99
N ASN A 265 -33.73 27.83 -13.61
CA ASN A 265 -33.84 27.27 -12.25
C ASN A 265 -33.82 28.35 -11.14
N ASN A 266 -34.65 29.40 -11.30
CA ASN A 266 -34.71 30.60 -10.44
C ASN A 266 -33.40 31.42 -10.32
N ARG A 267 -32.37 31.16 -11.13
CA ARG A 267 -31.16 31.99 -11.21
C ARG A 267 -31.21 32.88 -12.47
N PRO A 268 -30.84 34.17 -12.38
CA PRO A 268 -30.67 35.00 -13.56
C PRO A 268 -29.49 34.49 -14.38
N ALA A 269 -29.65 34.44 -15.70
CA ALA A 269 -28.60 34.13 -16.67
C ALA A 269 -28.72 35.10 -17.85
N VAL A 270 -27.66 35.26 -18.63
CA VAL A 270 -27.72 36.04 -19.89
C VAL A 270 -27.27 35.15 -21.02
N MET A 271 -28.14 34.95 -22.01
CA MET A 271 -27.79 34.26 -23.25
C MET A 271 -27.21 35.29 -24.21
N VAL A 272 -25.95 35.11 -24.62
CA VAL A 272 -25.26 35.99 -25.57
C VAL A 272 -25.09 35.27 -26.91
N HIS A 273 -25.53 35.88 -27.99
CA HIS A 273 -25.43 35.34 -29.34
C HIS A 273 -24.36 36.08 -30.15
N TYR A 274 -23.35 35.33 -30.59
CA TYR A 274 -22.20 35.84 -31.34
C TYR A 274 -22.36 35.65 -32.86
N GLU A 275 -21.85 36.61 -33.64
CA GLU A 275 -21.85 36.57 -35.10
C GLU A 275 -21.09 35.33 -35.62
N GLY A 276 -21.82 34.46 -36.33
CA GLY A 276 -21.33 33.18 -36.83
C GLY A 276 -21.68 31.95 -35.99
N SER A 277 -22.14 32.11 -34.75
CA SER A 277 -22.57 30.97 -33.91
C SER A 277 -23.93 30.42 -34.33
N THR A 278 -24.12 29.10 -34.21
CA THR A 278 -25.44 28.47 -34.36
C THR A 278 -26.29 28.62 -33.09
N ALA A 279 -27.61 28.42 -33.23
CA ALA A 279 -28.53 28.38 -32.09
C ALA A 279 -28.16 27.29 -31.05
N ARG A 280 -27.53 26.19 -31.48
CA ARG A 280 -27.10 25.10 -30.58
C ARG A 280 -25.89 25.48 -29.74
N GLU A 281 -24.89 26.13 -30.33
CA GLU A 281 -23.73 26.64 -29.60
C GLU A 281 -24.13 27.74 -28.61
N THR A 282 -25.05 28.63 -29.04
CA THR A 282 -25.60 29.71 -28.21
C THR A 282 -26.29 29.17 -26.94
N ALA A 283 -27.02 28.05 -27.05
CA ALA A 283 -27.65 27.38 -25.92
C ALA A 283 -26.66 26.61 -25.02
N LEU A 284 -25.46 26.26 -25.53
CA LEU A 284 -24.42 25.59 -24.75
C LEU A 284 -23.64 26.58 -23.89
N VAL A 285 -23.16 27.68 -24.48
CA VAL A 285 -22.30 28.68 -23.82
C VAL A 285 -22.91 29.18 -22.51
N GLY A 286 -24.18 29.58 -22.54
CA GLY A 286 -24.90 30.07 -21.34
C GLY A 286 -25.16 29.04 -20.24
N ILE A 287 -24.88 27.74 -20.46
CA ILE A 287 -24.99 26.66 -19.47
C ILE A 287 -23.60 26.16 -19.04
N VAL A 288 -22.63 26.17 -19.95
CA VAL A 288 -21.24 25.74 -19.70
C VAL A 288 -20.50 26.80 -18.91
N ASP A 289 -20.43 28.06 -19.36
CA ASP A 289 -19.57 29.09 -18.74
C ASP A 289 -19.92 29.32 -17.27
N GLY A 290 -21.22 29.43 -16.94
CA GLY A 290 -21.70 29.63 -15.58
C GLY A 290 -21.49 28.45 -14.62
N ARG A 291 -21.07 27.28 -15.12
CA ARG A 291 -20.62 26.13 -14.32
C ARG A 291 -19.11 25.97 -14.36
N MET A 292 -18.51 26.09 -15.55
CA MET A 292 -17.10 25.85 -15.79
C MET A 292 -16.23 26.96 -15.20
N ALA A 293 -16.66 28.23 -15.21
CA ALA A 293 -15.97 29.31 -14.50
C ALA A 293 -16.00 29.08 -12.97
N ALA A 294 -17.14 28.66 -12.42
CA ALA A 294 -17.26 28.38 -10.98
C ALA A 294 -16.45 27.15 -10.55
N ILE A 295 -16.37 26.12 -11.39
CA ILE A 295 -15.51 24.95 -11.16
C ILE A 295 -14.04 25.35 -11.30
N LEU A 296 -13.64 26.12 -12.32
CA LEU A 296 -12.27 26.59 -12.50
C LEU A 296 -11.82 27.55 -11.39
N GLU A 297 -12.67 28.43 -10.87
CA GLU A 297 -12.35 29.22 -9.67
C GLU A 297 -12.18 28.32 -8.44
N GLN A 298 -13.03 27.30 -8.27
CA GLN A 298 -12.94 26.36 -7.15
C GLN A 298 -11.71 25.45 -7.26
N GLU A 299 -11.34 24.98 -8.45
CA GLU A 299 -10.16 24.16 -8.72
C GLU A 299 -8.88 24.97 -8.64
N ALA A 300 -8.83 26.19 -9.19
CA ALA A 300 -7.67 27.07 -9.05
C ALA A 300 -7.44 27.50 -7.60
N GLN A 301 -8.51 27.76 -6.83
CA GLN A 301 -8.38 28.02 -5.39
C GLN A 301 -7.98 26.76 -4.62
N ALA A 302 -8.48 25.58 -4.99
CA ALA A 302 -8.07 24.31 -4.37
C ALA A 302 -6.58 23.99 -4.64
N GLN A 303 -6.12 24.16 -5.89
CA GLN A 303 -4.73 23.96 -6.28
C GLN A 303 -3.80 24.96 -5.60
N ALA A 304 -4.12 26.26 -5.64
CA ALA A 304 -3.31 27.28 -4.95
C ALA A 304 -3.26 27.06 -3.42
N THR A 305 -4.34 26.56 -2.82
CA THR A 305 -4.36 26.19 -1.39
C THR A 305 -3.55 24.91 -1.13
N ALA A 306 -3.59 23.92 -2.02
CA ALA A 306 -2.83 22.69 -1.91
C ALA A 306 -1.31 22.92 -2.04
N GLU A 307 -0.88 23.73 -3.02
CA GLU A 307 0.54 24.10 -3.20
C GLU A 307 1.06 24.93 -2.00
N GLN A 308 0.27 25.89 -1.50
CA GLN A 308 0.64 26.64 -0.28
C GLN A 308 0.66 25.75 0.98
N GLN A 309 -0.18 24.72 1.06
CA GLN A 309 -0.12 23.75 2.16
C GLN A 309 1.08 22.79 2.04
N GLN A 310 1.44 22.35 0.82
CA GLN A 310 2.63 21.49 0.62
C GLN A 310 3.93 22.21 1.03
N GLN A 311 4.04 23.53 0.79
CA GLN A 311 5.19 24.33 1.24
C GLN A 311 5.30 24.49 2.77
N GLN A 312 4.32 24.04 3.55
CA GLN A 312 4.34 24.11 5.03
C GLN A 312 4.40 22.75 5.72
N ARG A 313 4.34 21.62 4.98
CA ARG A 313 4.56 20.30 5.56
C ARG A 313 6.06 20.11 5.79
N GLN A 314 6.43 19.62 6.97
CA GLN A 314 7.77 19.08 7.18
C GLN A 314 7.84 17.67 6.57
N PRO A 315 8.96 17.27 5.94
CA PRO A 315 9.11 15.90 5.46
C PRO A 315 9.14 14.93 6.65
N LEU A 316 8.34 13.88 6.56
CA LEU A 316 8.31 12.79 7.54
C LEU A 316 9.56 11.90 7.40
N VAL A 317 10.09 11.79 6.17
CA VAL A 317 11.41 11.19 5.88
C VAL A 317 12.12 12.02 4.82
N THR A 318 13.39 12.34 5.08
CA THR A 318 14.34 12.81 4.05
C THR A 318 15.39 11.73 3.84
N VAL A 319 15.50 11.18 2.63
CA VAL A 319 16.56 10.22 2.27
C VAL A 319 17.58 10.89 1.33
N PRO A 320 18.87 10.98 1.71
CA PRO A 320 19.90 11.46 0.80
C PRO A 320 20.26 10.37 -0.23
N ILE A 321 20.00 10.64 -1.51
CA ILE A 321 20.27 9.76 -2.64
C ILE A 321 21.49 10.27 -3.41
N ASN A 322 22.49 9.40 -3.60
CA ASN A 322 23.64 9.69 -4.46
C ASN A 322 23.26 9.35 -5.91
N LEU A 323 23.44 10.30 -6.83
CA LEU A 323 23.13 10.16 -8.25
C LEU A 323 24.38 9.84 -9.08
N ASP A 324 25.55 10.33 -8.65
CA ASP A 324 26.89 9.96 -9.11
C ASP A 324 27.96 10.40 -8.09
N ASP A 325 29.24 10.29 -8.44
CA ASP A 325 30.40 10.67 -7.61
C ASP A 325 30.40 12.13 -7.11
N GLN A 326 29.60 13.03 -7.69
CA GLN A 326 29.58 14.46 -7.38
C GLN A 326 28.17 15.05 -7.16
N ARG A 327 27.09 14.32 -7.45
CA ARG A 327 25.71 14.77 -7.29
C ARG A 327 24.96 13.93 -6.26
N GLN A 328 24.42 14.61 -5.25
CA GLN A 328 23.53 14.06 -4.23
C GLN A 328 22.24 14.90 -4.20
N ALA A 329 21.09 14.26 -4.00
CA ALA A 329 19.79 14.90 -3.93
C ALA A 329 18.92 14.27 -2.84
N ASN A 330 18.03 15.05 -2.23
CA ASN A 330 17.15 14.58 -1.17
C ASN A 330 15.82 14.06 -1.76
N LEU A 331 15.48 12.82 -1.44
CA LEU A 331 14.15 12.24 -1.60
C LEU A 331 13.35 12.58 -0.33
N ASP A 332 12.56 13.64 -0.40
CA ASP A 332 11.67 14.08 0.68
C ASP A 332 10.29 13.43 0.53
N TYR A 333 9.81 12.81 1.62
CA TYR A 333 8.51 12.15 1.71
C TYR A 333 7.67 12.79 2.82
N PHE A 334 6.38 12.99 2.54
CA PHE A 334 5.42 13.63 3.43
C PHE A 334 4.37 12.63 3.90
N GLU A 335 3.84 12.85 5.11
CA GLU A 335 2.78 11.99 5.65
C GLU A 335 1.53 12.00 4.74
N GLY A 336 1.09 10.82 4.32
CA GLY A 336 -0.09 10.62 3.47
C GLY A 336 0.13 10.82 1.96
N ASP A 337 1.33 11.18 1.50
CA ASP A 337 1.67 11.11 0.06
C ASP A 337 1.88 9.63 -0.36
N ASP A 338 1.59 9.26 -1.61
CA ASP A 338 1.94 7.92 -2.09
C ASP A 338 3.45 7.77 -2.31
N VAL A 339 4.01 6.64 -1.88
CA VAL A 339 5.46 6.38 -1.92
C VAL A 339 5.98 6.29 -3.35
N GLU A 340 5.27 5.59 -4.24
CA GLU A 340 5.73 5.36 -5.61
C GLU A 340 5.61 6.63 -6.45
N ALA A 341 4.52 7.38 -6.34
CA ALA A 341 4.36 8.70 -6.93
C ALA A 341 5.35 9.74 -6.36
N THR A 342 5.77 9.62 -5.09
CA THR A 342 6.84 10.47 -4.51
C THR A 342 8.19 10.17 -5.16
N VAL A 343 8.54 8.88 -5.26
CA VAL A 343 9.79 8.44 -5.90
C VAL A 343 9.82 8.76 -7.39
N GLN A 344 8.70 8.60 -8.12
CA GLN A 344 8.59 9.00 -9.52
C GLN A 344 8.76 10.52 -9.70
N ARG A 345 8.08 11.36 -8.88
CA ARG A 345 8.26 12.82 -8.87
C ARG A 345 9.73 13.21 -8.63
N PHE A 346 10.38 12.58 -7.65
CA PHE A 346 11.80 12.78 -7.37
C PHE A 346 12.70 12.40 -8.57
N LEU A 347 12.53 11.19 -9.13
CA LEU A 347 13.33 10.71 -10.25
C LEU A 347 13.16 11.58 -11.51
N VAL A 348 11.95 12.07 -11.79
CA VAL A 348 11.72 13.07 -12.85
C VAL A 348 12.43 14.39 -12.50
N GLY A 349 12.29 14.89 -11.27
CA GLY A 349 12.90 16.14 -10.81
C GLY A 349 14.43 16.16 -10.83
N VAL A 350 15.10 15.02 -10.64
CA VAL A 350 16.57 14.90 -10.77
C VAL A 350 17.04 14.54 -12.19
N GLY A 351 16.13 14.47 -13.17
CA GLY A 351 16.46 14.22 -14.59
C GLY A 351 16.67 12.75 -14.95
N LEU A 352 16.19 11.80 -14.14
CA LEU A 352 16.24 10.35 -14.40
C LEU A 352 14.92 9.78 -14.97
N GLY A 353 13.89 10.62 -15.17
CA GLY A 353 12.56 10.23 -15.66
C GLY A 353 12.54 9.47 -16.98
N GLU A 354 13.47 9.78 -17.90
CA GLU A 354 13.60 9.14 -19.22
C GLU A 354 14.67 8.04 -19.26
N SER A 355 15.24 7.65 -18.12
CA SER A 355 16.30 6.63 -18.08
C SER A 355 15.76 5.22 -18.32
N GLU A 356 16.51 4.37 -19.05
CA GLU A 356 16.16 2.95 -19.26
C GLU A 356 16.01 2.18 -17.93
N GLY A 357 16.67 2.65 -16.86
CA GLY A 357 16.55 2.13 -15.51
C GLY A 357 15.40 2.70 -14.67
N PHE A 358 14.59 3.64 -15.17
CA PHE A 358 13.59 4.39 -14.38
C PHE A 358 12.69 3.47 -13.54
N ASN A 359 12.08 2.45 -14.14
CA ASN A 359 11.20 1.52 -13.42
C ASN A 359 11.93 0.73 -12.32
N ASN A 360 13.18 0.32 -12.56
CA ASN A 360 13.99 -0.36 -11.54
C ASN A 360 14.35 0.60 -10.39
N ASN A 361 14.70 1.84 -10.72
CA ASN A 361 14.99 2.89 -9.75
C ASN A 361 13.74 3.23 -8.91
N VAL A 362 12.54 3.24 -9.50
CA VAL A 362 11.27 3.42 -8.78
C VAL A 362 11.06 2.28 -7.78
N VAL A 363 11.25 1.02 -8.19
CA VAL A 363 11.11 -0.14 -7.29
C VAL A 363 12.14 -0.12 -6.15
N GLN A 364 13.41 0.15 -6.46
CA GLN A 364 14.47 0.19 -5.44
C GLN A 364 14.29 1.33 -4.43
N LEU A 365 14.01 2.56 -4.91
CA LEU A 365 13.84 3.72 -4.02
C LEU A 365 12.52 3.68 -3.25
N SER A 366 11.44 3.12 -3.80
CA SER A 366 10.19 2.93 -3.04
C SER A 366 10.30 1.83 -1.98
N ALA A 367 11.05 0.75 -2.24
CA ALA A 367 11.37 -0.25 -1.23
C ALA A 367 12.20 0.35 -0.07
N LEU A 368 13.26 1.10 -0.39
CA LEU A 368 14.09 1.78 0.60
C LEU A 368 13.30 2.84 1.38
N LEU A 369 12.42 3.61 0.71
CA LEU A 369 11.58 4.60 1.39
C LEU A 369 10.53 3.94 2.29
N ARG A 370 9.92 2.81 1.88
CA ARG A 370 9.04 1.98 2.73
C ARG A 370 9.78 1.46 3.98
N GLU A 371 11.02 0.97 3.84
CA GLU A 371 11.86 0.56 4.96
C GLU A 371 12.10 1.73 5.94
N ARG A 372 12.40 2.92 5.41
CA ARG A 372 12.63 4.12 6.24
C ARG A 372 11.37 4.60 6.96
N ILE A 373 10.20 4.53 6.33
CA ILE A 373 8.91 4.86 6.96
C ILE A 373 8.58 3.85 8.06
N ALA A 374 8.78 2.55 7.82
CA ALA A 374 8.55 1.50 8.80
C ALA A 374 9.48 1.58 10.03
N ALA A 375 10.63 2.24 9.91
CA ALA A 375 11.58 2.45 11.01
C ALA A 375 11.20 3.62 11.96
N ILE A 376 10.30 4.53 11.57
CA ILE A 376 9.96 5.72 12.37
C ILE A 376 9.34 5.37 13.74
N PRO A 377 8.34 4.46 13.84
CA PRO A 377 7.71 4.16 15.12
C PRO A 377 8.70 3.61 16.16
N GLN A 378 9.71 2.87 15.71
CA GLN A 378 10.77 2.33 16.58
C GLN A 378 11.75 3.38 17.11
N GLN A 379 11.75 4.61 16.55
CA GLN A 379 12.60 5.71 17.01
C GLN A 379 11.85 6.67 17.95
N GLN A 380 10.53 6.72 17.90
CA GLN A 380 9.72 7.68 18.66
C GLN A 380 9.55 7.31 20.15
N GLU A 381 9.72 6.05 20.55
CA GLU A 381 9.59 5.64 21.97
C GLU A 381 10.86 5.89 22.82
N THR A 382 11.88 6.61 22.33
CA THR A 382 13.17 6.76 23.03
C THR A 382 13.74 8.20 23.09
N GLN A 383 12.93 9.24 22.85
CA GLN A 383 13.43 10.63 22.86
C GLN A 383 12.56 11.66 23.62
N GLU A 384 12.53 11.56 24.94
CA GLU A 384 12.27 12.71 25.83
C GLU A 384 13.51 13.00 26.73
N THR A 385 14.49 13.75 26.20
CA THR A 385 15.25 14.83 26.87
C THR A 385 16.39 15.35 25.98
N THR A 386 16.73 16.63 26.12
CA THR A 386 17.70 17.34 25.28
C THR A 386 19.14 17.29 25.84
N ASP A 387 20.13 16.98 25.00
CA ASP A 387 21.02 18.01 24.43
C ASP A 387 22.21 17.47 23.60
N SER A 388 22.39 18.03 22.40
CA SER A 388 23.65 18.17 21.62
C SER A 388 24.76 17.08 21.70
N VAL A 389 24.49 15.87 21.19
CA VAL A 389 25.56 14.94 20.75
C VAL A 389 25.22 14.39 19.35
N GLN A 390 26.24 13.99 18.58
CA GLN A 390 26.08 13.29 17.30
C GLN A 390 25.21 12.04 17.44
N PRO A 391 24.49 11.59 16.39
CA PRO A 391 23.74 10.34 16.43
C PRO A 391 24.70 9.16 16.65
N THR A 392 24.75 8.66 17.87
CA THR A 392 25.39 7.37 18.20
C THR A 392 24.56 6.27 17.56
N ARG A 393 24.96 5.90 16.34
CA ARG A 393 24.61 4.63 15.68
C ARG A 393 24.70 3.52 16.73
N PRO A 394 23.70 2.62 16.85
CA PRO A 394 23.70 1.58 17.87
C PRO A 394 25.01 0.77 17.79
N GLU A 395 25.53 0.36 18.94
CA GLU A 395 26.73 -0.49 18.97
C GLU A 395 26.37 -1.87 18.41
N PRO A 396 27.12 -2.42 17.44
CA PRO A 396 26.84 -3.74 16.91
C PRO A 396 27.06 -4.78 18.00
N LEU A 397 26.10 -5.69 18.15
CA LEU A 397 26.14 -6.80 19.10
C LEU A 397 27.45 -7.59 18.92
N PHE A 398 27.87 -7.79 17.67
CA PHE A 398 29.23 -8.18 17.29
C PHE A 398 29.54 -7.79 15.85
N SER A 399 30.84 -7.78 15.50
CA SER A 399 31.31 -7.65 14.12
C SER A 399 32.13 -8.87 13.70
N ILE A 400 31.86 -9.42 12.51
CA ILE A 400 32.65 -10.51 11.91
C ILE A 400 33.55 -9.90 10.83
N PRO A 401 34.90 -10.01 10.92
CA PRO A 401 35.79 -9.62 9.84
C PRO A 401 35.77 -10.67 8.72
N VAL A 402 35.33 -10.27 7.52
CA VAL A 402 35.21 -11.12 6.34
C VAL A 402 36.24 -10.67 5.30
N THR A 403 37.17 -11.55 4.92
CA THR A 403 38.17 -11.25 3.90
C THR A 403 37.67 -11.64 2.52
N LEU A 404 37.42 -10.66 1.65
CA LEU A 404 37.03 -10.85 0.26
C LEU A 404 38.12 -10.28 -0.65
N SER A 405 38.68 -11.13 -1.52
CA SER A 405 39.74 -10.78 -2.49
C SER A 405 40.99 -10.08 -1.93
N GLY A 406 41.23 -10.18 -0.61
CA GLY A 406 42.36 -9.55 0.10
C GLY A 406 41.98 -8.31 0.92
N ASN A 407 40.82 -7.71 0.66
CA ASN A 407 40.24 -6.65 1.48
C ASN A 407 39.48 -7.26 2.67
N VAL A 408 39.48 -6.59 3.82
CA VAL A 408 38.73 -7.02 5.02
C VAL A 408 37.54 -6.10 5.22
N TYR A 409 36.34 -6.66 5.15
CA TYR A 409 35.08 -5.97 5.38
C TYR A 409 34.45 -6.49 6.68
N ASN A 410 33.94 -5.62 7.54
CA ASN A 410 33.28 -6.03 8.77
C ASN A 410 31.77 -6.20 8.52
N LEU A 411 31.24 -7.41 8.72
CA LEU A 411 29.81 -7.63 8.87
C LEU A 411 29.42 -7.23 10.28
N GLU A 412 28.59 -6.21 10.43
CA GLU A 412 28.05 -5.74 11.70
C GLU A 412 26.68 -6.39 11.94
N TYR A 413 26.49 -7.03 13.09
CA TYR A 413 25.24 -7.67 13.48
C TYR A 413 24.62 -6.94 14.67
N PHE A 414 23.33 -6.61 14.60
CA PHE A 414 22.61 -5.87 15.63
C PHE A 414 21.52 -6.74 16.28
N GLU A 415 21.10 -6.38 17.49
CA GLU A 415 20.05 -7.12 18.21
C GLU A 415 18.72 -7.10 17.44
N GLY A 416 17.94 -8.18 17.52
CA GLY A 416 16.66 -8.33 16.83
C GLY A 416 16.72 -8.63 15.32
N GLN A 417 17.88 -8.50 14.66
CA GLN A 417 18.01 -8.81 13.24
C GLN A 417 17.86 -10.31 12.91
N GLU A 418 17.52 -10.64 11.67
CA GLU A 418 17.53 -12.02 11.18
C GLU A 418 18.92 -12.43 10.65
N PRO A 419 19.53 -13.53 11.13
CA PRO A 419 20.82 -14.04 10.64
C PRO A 419 20.91 -14.28 9.13
N TYR A 420 19.82 -14.72 8.50
CA TYR A 420 19.77 -14.98 7.06
C TYR A 420 19.82 -13.68 6.25
N TYR A 421 18.99 -12.70 6.60
CA TYR A 421 18.99 -11.37 5.97
C TYR A 421 20.36 -10.68 6.07
N VAL A 422 20.97 -10.63 7.25
CA VAL A 422 22.27 -9.96 7.44
C VAL A 422 23.38 -10.64 6.63
N ALA A 423 23.41 -11.98 6.60
CA ALA A 423 24.36 -12.73 5.77
C ALA A 423 24.12 -12.51 4.27
N ASN A 424 22.86 -12.49 3.82
CA ASN A 424 22.50 -12.26 2.42
C ASN A 424 22.93 -10.87 1.94
N SER A 425 22.45 -9.82 2.62
CA SER A 425 22.66 -8.44 2.21
C SER A 425 24.15 -8.07 2.20
N PHE A 426 24.94 -8.56 3.16
CA PHE A 426 26.39 -8.39 3.15
C PHE A 426 27.06 -9.11 1.97
N CYS A 427 26.70 -10.36 1.68
CA CYS A 427 27.29 -11.09 0.55
C CYS A 427 26.94 -10.47 -0.80
N VAL A 428 25.72 -9.93 -0.98
CA VAL A 428 25.31 -9.21 -2.20
C VAL A 428 26.06 -7.88 -2.32
N GLU A 429 25.98 -7.01 -1.31
CA GLU A 429 26.57 -5.67 -1.32
C GLU A 429 28.09 -5.71 -1.54
N LYS A 430 28.81 -6.58 -0.81
CA LYS A 430 30.27 -6.68 -0.94
C LYS A 430 30.70 -7.44 -2.20
N HIS A 431 29.85 -8.30 -2.78
CA HIS A 431 30.13 -8.89 -4.09
C HIS A 431 30.09 -7.83 -5.20
N GLU A 432 29.11 -6.93 -5.22
CA GLU A 432 29.05 -5.88 -6.24
C GLU A 432 30.28 -4.96 -6.20
N ILE A 433 30.73 -4.58 -5.01
CA ILE A 433 31.98 -3.84 -4.80
C ILE A 433 33.18 -4.62 -5.36
N VAL A 434 33.35 -5.89 -5.00
CA VAL A 434 34.47 -6.72 -5.47
C VAL A 434 34.44 -6.94 -6.99
N ARG A 435 33.25 -7.09 -7.58
CA ARG A 435 33.06 -7.22 -9.03
C ARG A 435 33.46 -5.93 -9.76
N ALA A 436 33.09 -4.76 -9.22
CA ALA A 436 33.46 -3.45 -9.76
C ALA A 436 34.96 -3.13 -9.60
N GLU A 437 35.56 -3.42 -8.44
CA GLU A 437 36.97 -3.12 -8.15
C GLU A 437 37.96 -4.03 -8.90
N LEU A 438 37.63 -5.31 -9.08
CA LEU A 438 38.57 -6.33 -9.57
C LEU A 438 38.18 -7.02 -10.88
N GLY A 439 36.97 -6.77 -11.40
CA GLY A 439 36.49 -7.38 -12.65
C GLY A 439 36.32 -8.90 -12.59
N VAL A 440 36.20 -9.46 -11.38
CA VAL A 440 36.00 -10.91 -11.16
C VAL A 440 34.49 -11.17 -11.04
N GLU A 441 33.97 -12.06 -11.87
CA GLU A 441 32.60 -12.54 -11.75
C GLU A 441 32.55 -13.71 -10.76
N PHE A 442 31.74 -13.58 -9.71
CA PHE A 442 31.37 -14.71 -8.86
C PHE A 442 30.13 -15.38 -9.47
N ASP A 443 30.11 -16.71 -9.44
CA ASP A 443 28.91 -17.48 -9.76
C ASP A 443 27.94 -17.53 -8.57
N GLY A 444 26.71 -18.00 -8.83
CA GLY A 444 25.68 -18.13 -7.79
C GLY A 444 26.06 -19.12 -6.68
N ASP A 445 26.89 -20.12 -6.97
CA ASP A 445 27.34 -21.11 -5.99
C ASP A 445 28.32 -20.47 -4.99
N GLN A 446 29.19 -19.57 -5.44
CA GLN A 446 30.09 -18.79 -4.58
C GLN A 446 29.33 -17.79 -3.69
N LEU A 447 28.28 -17.13 -4.20
CA LEU A 447 27.44 -16.24 -3.40
C LEU A 447 26.63 -17.03 -2.35
N LEU A 448 26.08 -18.19 -2.73
CA LEU A 448 25.42 -19.12 -1.82
C LEU A 448 26.40 -19.68 -0.77
N ALA A 449 27.66 -19.95 -1.14
CA ALA A 449 28.70 -20.36 -0.19
C ALA A 449 29.05 -19.24 0.80
N CYS A 450 29.19 -18.00 0.34
CA CYS A 450 29.35 -16.82 1.21
C CYS A 450 28.22 -16.75 2.24
N GLN A 451 26.97 -16.77 1.77
CA GLN A 451 25.77 -16.68 2.60
C GLN A 451 25.74 -17.78 3.67
N ASN A 452 25.97 -19.04 3.28
CA ASN A 452 25.97 -20.17 4.21
C ASN A 452 27.08 -20.07 5.27
N VAL A 453 28.30 -19.66 4.90
CA VAL A 453 29.41 -19.49 5.87
C VAL A 453 29.12 -18.37 6.86
N LEU A 454 28.60 -17.23 6.41
CA LEU A 454 28.28 -16.10 7.30
C LEU A 454 27.07 -16.42 8.20
N LEU A 455 26.02 -17.05 7.66
CA LEU A 455 24.87 -17.51 8.44
C LEU A 455 25.28 -18.47 9.58
N GLN A 456 26.07 -19.50 9.27
CA GLN A 456 26.57 -20.44 10.28
C GLN A 456 27.46 -19.74 11.31
N SER A 457 28.24 -18.74 10.91
CA SER A 457 29.09 -17.95 11.82
C SER A 457 28.27 -17.08 12.77
N ILE A 458 27.24 -16.38 12.25
CA ILE A 458 26.31 -15.55 13.04
C ILE A 458 25.56 -16.43 14.05
N LEU A 459 24.96 -17.54 13.61
CA LEU A 459 24.22 -18.45 14.48
C LEU A 459 25.10 -19.03 15.60
N LYS A 460 26.34 -19.42 15.28
CA LYS A 460 27.30 -19.93 16.27
C LYS A 460 27.68 -18.88 17.33
N ILE A 461 27.89 -17.62 16.93
CA ILE A 461 28.21 -16.52 17.87
C ILE A 461 27.00 -16.20 18.76
N LEU A 462 25.79 -16.29 18.23
CA LEU A 462 24.55 -16.14 19.01
C LEU A 462 24.39 -17.30 20.01
N GLU A 463 24.62 -18.55 19.61
CA GLU A 463 24.58 -19.71 20.51
C GLU A 463 25.64 -19.60 21.63
N GLU A 464 26.89 -19.26 21.28
CA GLU A 464 27.99 -19.07 22.24
C GLU A 464 27.73 -17.96 23.27
N ARG A 465 26.85 -17.01 22.96
CA ARG A 465 26.41 -15.95 23.88
C ARG A 465 25.13 -16.29 24.65
N GLN A 466 24.26 -17.14 24.11
CA GLN A 466 23.07 -17.63 24.80
C GLN A 466 23.40 -18.71 25.84
N GLN A 467 24.50 -19.43 25.68
CA GLN A 467 25.00 -20.35 26.71
C GLN A 467 25.55 -19.56 27.92
N PRO A 468 24.96 -19.68 29.12
CA PRO A 468 25.44 -18.96 30.29
C PRO A 468 26.81 -19.50 30.71
N GLN A 469 27.82 -18.63 30.73
CA GLN A 469 29.21 -19.01 31.02
C GLN A 469 29.36 -19.60 32.42
N ALA A 470 29.39 -20.93 32.50
CA ALA A 470 29.56 -21.70 33.73
C ALA A 470 31.04 -21.74 34.21
N GLY A 471 31.68 -20.57 34.22
CA GLY A 471 32.89 -20.27 34.97
C GLY A 471 34.22 -20.46 34.24
N GLU A 472 35.00 -19.38 34.20
CA GLU A 472 36.41 -19.44 34.59
C GLU A 472 36.74 -18.24 35.50
N GLN A 473 37.54 -18.48 36.54
CA GLN A 473 38.08 -17.46 37.44
C GLN A 473 39.61 -17.43 37.28
N GLN A 474 40.27 -16.43 37.91
CA GLN A 474 41.73 -16.23 38.00
C GLN A 474 42.35 -15.49 36.78
N SER A 475 43.17 -14.44 36.93
CA SER A 475 43.71 -13.78 38.14
C SER A 475 43.98 -12.28 37.98
N GLY A 476 43.69 -11.51 39.03
CA GLY A 476 44.56 -10.45 39.56
C GLY A 476 44.59 -9.06 38.88
N GLU A 477 44.99 -7.97 39.57
CA GLU A 477 45.26 -7.81 41.01
C GLU A 477 45.34 -6.31 41.40
N SER A 478 44.58 -5.88 42.45
CA SER A 478 44.74 -4.61 43.22
C SER A 478 44.60 -3.26 42.48
N ALA A 479 44.28 -2.10 43.09
CA ALA A 479 43.85 -1.69 44.45
C ALA A 479 43.02 -0.36 44.31
N VAL A 480 41.97 -0.06 45.10
CA VAL A 480 41.98 0.60 46.44
C VAL A 480 42.79 1.93 46.43
N GLU A 481 42.32 3.13 46.80
CA GLU A 481 41.16 3.68 47.57
C GLU A 481 40.76 5.08 46.95
N SER A 482 39.82 5.96 47.38
CA SER A 482 38.88 6.11 48.52
C SER A 482 37.77 7.15 48.18
N PRO A 483 36.57 7.15 48.81
CA PRO A 483 35.47 8.08 48.51
C PRO A 483 35.22 9.19 49.57
N ALA A 484 34.84 10.41 49.15
CA ALA A 484 34.00 11.36 49.92
C ALA A 484 33.58 12.63 49.13
N GLN A 485 32.31 13.04 49.28
CA GLN A 485 31.82 14.44 49.17
C GLN A 485 31.84 15.08 50.59
N PRO A 486 31.47 16.38 50.82
CA PRO A 486 31.04 17.45 49.90
C PRO A 486 31.84 18.77 50.08
N ASP A 487 31.51 19.81 49.28
CA ASP A 487 31.03 21.13 49.79
C ASP A 487 30.88 22.20 48.68
N THR A 488 29.63 22.59 48.40
CA THR A 488 29.22 23.92 47.87
C THR A 488 29.28 24.97 49.00
N PRO A 489 29.28 26.32 48.78
CA PRO A 489 28.58 27.02 47.68
C PRO A 489 29.18 28.37 47.17
N VAL A 490 28.35 29.09 46.38
CA VAL A 490 28.25 30.55 46.11
C VAL A 490 29.11 31.21 45.00
N GLN A 491 28.43 32.13 44.28
CA GLN A 491 28.90 33.21 43.40
C GLN A 491 29.15 32.87 41.91
N ALA A 492 28.69 33.66 40.93
CA ALA A 492 27.70 34.76 40.97
C ALA A 492 27.07 35.07 39.59
N GLU A 493 25.89 35.68 39.63
CA GLU A 493 25.30 36.66 38.71
C GLU A 493 25.68 36.67 37.20
N SER A 494 24.67 36.45 36.35
CA SER A 494 24.29 37.44 35.32
C SER A 494 22.81 37.29 34.93
N LYS A 495 22.25 38.27 34.22
CA LYS A 495 20.81 38.56 34.14
C LYS A 495 20.44 39.22 32.81
N ALA A 496 19.13 39.26 32.51
CA ALA A 496 18.47 39.98 31.40
C ALA A 496 18.29 39.11 30.12
N PRO A 497 17.28 39.36 29.27
CA PRO A 497 16.35 38.28 28.95
C PRO A 497 16.12 38.01 27.44
N ALA A 498 15.82 36.74 27.12
CA ALA A 498 15.20 36.34 25.87
C ALA A 498 13.66 36.39 25.97
N GLN A 499 12.98 36.50 24.84
CA GLN A 499 11.52 36.62 24.76
C GLN A 499 10.85 35.24 24.64
N ALA A 500 9.62 35.13 25.13
CA ALA A 500 8.81 33.93 24.93
C ALA A 500 8.22 33.94 23.51
N GLU A 501 8.64 32.98 22.68
CA GLU A 501 7.89 32.57 21.50
C GLU A 501 6.95 31.42 21.91
N ALA A 502 5.77 31.36 21.30
CA ALA A 502 4.71 30.49 21.78
C ALA A 502 4.90 29.04 21.31
N GLU A 503 4.99 28.11 22.26
CA GLU A 503 4.93 26.68 22.01
C GLU A 503 3.63 26.35 21.27
N THR A 504 3.73 25.61 20.17
CA THR A 504 2.56 24.99 19.54
C THR A 504 2.03 23.93 20.51
N PRO A 505 0.72 23.90 20.83
CA PRO A 505 0.20 22.94 21.77
C PRO A 505 0.31 21.53 21.20
N ALA A 506 1.07 20.67 21.87
CA ALA A 506 1.05 19.23 21.59
C ALA A 506 -0.39 18.71 21.72
N ASP A 507 -0.85 17.90 20.76
CA ASP A 507 -2.21 17.37 20.80
C ASP A 507 -2.36 16.43 22.01
N PRO A 508 -3.25 16.72 22.97
CA PRO A 508 -3.39 15.92 24.19
C PRO A 508 -3.85 14.48 23.93
N ARG A 509 -4.37 14.16 22.74
CA ARG A 509 -4.85 12.82 22.36
C ARG A 509 -3.68 11.85 22.03
N GLY A 510 -2.49 12.37 21.74
CA GLY A 510 -1.31 11.58 21.41
C GLY A 510 -1.34 10.99 20.00
N LEU A 511 -0.49 9.98 19.75
CA LEU A 511 -0.29 9.37 18.43
C LEU A 511 -1.55 8.63 17.93
N LEU A 512 -1.92 8.86 16.67
CA LEU A 512 -3.01 8.16 15.98
C LEU A 512 -2.67 6.67 15.83
N LEU A 513 -3.54 5.78 16.31
CA LEU A 513 -3.36 4.32 16.22
C LEU A 513 -4.05 3.76 14.96
N PHE A 514 -5.32 4.12 14.75
CA PHE A 514 -6.11 3.70 13.59
C PHE A 514 -7.30 4.64 13.38
N THR A 515 -8.05 4.40 12.29
CA THR A 515 -9.29 5.12 11.98
C THR A 515 -10.39 4.11 11.70
N LEU A 516 -11.49 4.19 12.44
CA LEU A 516 -12.66 3.32 12.27
C LEU A 516 -13.63 3.96 11.26
N ASP A 517 -13.93 3.25 10.17
CA ASP A 517 -14.92 3.69 9.17
C ASP A 517 -16.32 3.23 9.58
N ILE A 518 -17.20 4.17 9.92
CA ILE A 518 -18.54 3.92 10.45
C ILE A 518 -19.59 4.21 9.38
N ASP A 519 -20.30 3.18 8.91
CA ASP A 519 -21.44 3.31 7.98
C ASP A 519 -22.66 3.92 8.69
N MET A 520 -23.22 4.97 8.10
CA MET A 520 -24.39 5.69 8.60
C MET A 520 -25.73 5.07 8.15
N GLY A 521 -25.69 4.05 7.27
CA GLY A 521 -26.87 3.35 6.74
C GLY A 521 -27.59 4.08 5.60
N ASP A 522 -27.15 5.28 5.23
CA ASP A 522 -27.59 6.02 4.04
C ASP A 522 -26.63 5.86 2.84
N GLY A 523 -25.59 5.03 2.99
CA GLY A 523 -24.51 4.86 2.02
C GLY A 523 -23.33 5.82 2.20
N THR A 524 -23.31 6.63 3.27
CA THR A 524 -22.14 7.42 3.67
C THR A 524 -21.39 6.75 4.83
N SER A 525 -20.06 6.78 4.77
CA SER A 525 -19.19 6.29 5.84
C SER A 525 -18.43 7.47 6.45
N ILE A 526 -18.36 7.53 7.78
CA ILE A 526 -17.71 8.60 8.53
C ILE A 526 -16.51 8.03 9.29
N LYS A 527 -15.38 8.72 9.20
CA LYS A 527 -14.09 8.31 9.76
C LYS A 527 -13.95 8.76 11.22
N LEU A 528 -13.70 7.82 12.14
CA LEU A 528 -13.42 8.07 13.56
C LEU A 528 -11.94 7.78 13.87
N PRO A 529 -11.07 8.80 13.98
CA PRO A 529 -9.66 8.62 14.33
C PRO A 529 -9.47 8.38 15.85
N VAL A 530 -8.76 7.30 16.19
CA VAL A 530 -8.51 6.80 17.55
C VAL A 530 -7.02 6.92 17.89
N HIS A 531 -6.69 7.63 18.96
CA HIS A 531 -5.31 7.95 19.36
C HIS A 531 -4.93 7.25 20.68
N ARG A 532 -3.64 7.15 20.95
CA ARG A 532 -3.06 6.39 22.08
C ARG A 532 -3.58 6.78 23.46
N ASN A 533 -4.03 8.02 23.65
CA ASN A 533 -4.58 8.51 24.93
C ASN A 533 -6.11 8.69 24.92
N ASP A 534 -6.81 8.37 23.82
CA ASP A 534 -8.27 8.48 23.76
C ASP A 534 -8.94 7.43 24.67
N ASN A 535 -9.96 7.85 25.42
CA ASN A 535 -10.84 6.91 26.11
C ASN A 535 -11.94 6.44 25.14
N PRO A 536 -12.06 5.14 24.79
CA PRO A 536 -13.04 4.67 23.82
C PRO A 536 -14.49 5.02 24.16
N GLN A 537 -14.86 4.99 25.45
CA GLN A 537 -16.21 5.30 25.93
C GLN A 537 -16.55 6.78 25.73
N GLU A 538 -15.61 7.67 26.04
CA GLU A 538 -15.79 9.11 25.85
C GLU A 538 -15.78 9.46 24.36
N LEU A 539 -14.84 8.91 23.59
CA LEU A 539 -14.70 9.12 22.14
C LEU A 539 -15.95 8.68 21.37
N ALA A 540 -16.48 7.48 21.63
CA ALA A 540 -17.73 7.01 21.03
C ALA A 540 -18.93 7.89 21.41
N SER A 541 -19.03 8.31 22.69
CA SER A 541 -20.12 9.20 23.13
C SER A 541 -20.06 10.59 22.47
N ALA A 542 -18.85 11.13 22.29
CA ALA A 542 -18.61 12.40 21.60
C ALA A 542 -18.93 12.30 20.11
N PHE A 543 -18.51 11.22 19.45
CA PHE A 543 -18.81 10.93 18.05
C PHE A 543 -20.33 10.82 17.81
N CYS A 544 -21.04 9.99 18.58
CA CYS A 544 -22.50 9.87 18.48
C CYS A 544 -23.20 11.22 18.72
N THR A 545 -22.72 12.02 19.67
CA THR A 545 -23.27 13.36 19.95
C THR A 545 -23.03 14.33 18.79
N HIS A 546 -21.85 14.29 18.15
CA HIS A 546 -21.51 15.16 17.02
C HIS A 546 -22.31 14.80 15.75
N HIS A 547 -22.38 13.52 15.42
CA HIS A 547 -23.07 13.01 14.22
C HIS A 547 -24.57 12.75 14.42
N LYS A 548 -25.10 12.98 15.64
CA LYS A 548 -26.52 12.81 16.04
C LYS A 548 -27.01 11.36 15.91
N LEU A 549 -26.11 10.41 16.16
CA LEU A 549 -26.45 8.99 16.30
C LEU A 549 -27.07 8.73 17.67
N ASP A 550 -27.96 7.74 17.74
CA ASP A 550 -28.55 7.32 19.02
C ASP A 550 -27.47 6.78 19.96
N GLN A 551 -27.55 7.19 21.24
CA GLN A 551 -26.57 6.82 22.27
C GLN A 551 -26.57 5.31 22.58
N GLU A 552 -27.60 4.58 22.14
CA GLU A 552 -27.66 3.11 22.20
C GLU A 552 -26.59 2.43 21.33
N ASN A 553 -26.00 3.14 20.36
CA ASN A 553 -24.90 2.64 19.52
C ASN A 553 -23.51 2.75 20.19
N VAL A 554 -23.38 3.54 21.27
CA VAL A 554 -22.08 3.77 21.93
C VAL A 554 -21.39 2.47 22.38
N PRO A 555 -22.07 1.49 23.00
CA PRO A 555 -21.43 0.23 23.38
C PRO A 555 -20.86 -0.57 22.20
N ALA A 556 -21.52 -0.52 21.03
CA ALA A 556 -21.05 -1.24 19.83
C ALA A 556 -19.80 -0.58 19.23
N LEU A 557 -19.72 0.76 19.24
CA LEU A 557 -18.51 1.48 18.84
C LEU A 557 -17.36 1.25 19.82
N VAL A 558 -17.64 1.17 21.12
CA VAL A 558 -16.63 0.84 22.15
C VAL A 558 -16.08 -0.56 21.94
N ASP A 559 -16.95 -1.57 21.77
CA ASP A 559 -16.53 -2.97 21.55
C ASP A 559 -15.71 -3.12 20.25
N ALA A 560 -16.09 -2.43 19.17
CA ALA A 560 -15.32 -2.40 17.92
C ALA A 560 -13.93 -1.76 18.09
N MET A 561 -13.83 -0.61 18.77
CA MET A 561 -12.53 0.02 19.07
C MET A 561 -11.69 -0.85 20.01
N GLU A 562 -12.30 -1.45 21.03
CA GLU A 562 -11.65 -2.37 21.95
C GLU A 562 -11.20 -3.67 21.29
N SER A 563 -11.84 -4.14 20.22
CA SER A 563 -11.40 -5.30 19.44
C SER A 563 -10.15 -4.97 18.63
N GLN A 564 -10.18 -3.86 17.88
CA GLN A 564 -9.02 -3.39 17.10
C GLN A 564 -7.81 -3.06 17.99
N LEU A 565 -8.04 -2.49 19.19
CA LEU A 565 -7.00 -2.29 20.22
C LEU A 565 -6.43 -3.57 20.84
N LYS A 566 -6.96 -4.76 20.52
CA LYS A 566 -6.44 -6.07 20.93
C LYS A 566 -5.77 -6.84 19.78
N GLU A 567 -5.86 -6.30 18.56
CA GLU A 567 -5.23 -6.84 17.34
C GLU A 567 -3.90 -6.12 17.01
N LEU A 568 -3.61 -5.02 17.73
CA LEU A 568 -2.35 -4.26 17.76
C LEU A 568 -1.46 -4.69 18.93
#